data_AF-A0A098VZF0-F1
#
_entry.id   AF-A0A098VZF0-F1
#
_cell.length_a   1.000
_cell.length_b   1.000
_cell.length_c   1.000
_cell.angle_alpha   90.00
_cell.angle_beta   90.00
_cell.angle_gamma   90.00
#
_symmetry.space_group_name_H-M   'P 1'
#
loop_
_entity.id
_entity.type
_entity.pdbx_description
1 polymer ?
#
loop_
_entity_poly.entity_id
_entity_poly.type
_entity_poly.pdbx_seq_one_letter_code
_entity_poly.pdbx_strand_id
1 'polypeptide(L)' 'MVMSSGWNPHYENEERSVEVHLIDVLLEPFYGSKLCIVVCGYLREEKKYVNKDALVKDIYNDISNARELLKTNGDAALLQ' A
#
# COMPACT_ATOMS: atom_id res chain seq x y z
N MET A 1 -6.47 0.08 -3.41
CA MET A 1 -5.43 0.75 -2.61
C MET A 1 -4.16 -0.11 -2.63
N VAL A 2 -3.00 0.47 -2.35
CA VAL A 2 -1.78 -0.27 -1.99
C VAL A 2 -1.33 0.16 -0.60
N MET A 3 -0.68 -0.76 0.12
CA MET A 3 -0.26 -0.54 1.49
C MET A 3 1.20 -0.95 1.66
N SER A 4 2.02 -0.06 2.23
CA SER A 4 3.35 -0.37 2.72
C SER A 4 3.25 -0.71 4.20
N SER A 5 3.90 -1.81 4.60
CA SER A 5 4.06 -2.18 6.00
C SER A 5 5.55 -2.31 6.27
N GLY A 6 6.09 -1.45 7.14
CA GLY A 6 7.52 -1.39 7.43
C GLY A 6 7.80 -1.25 8.91
N TRP A 7 9.08 -1.11 9.26
CA TRP A 7 9.53 -0.79 10.61
C TRP A 7 10.03 0.65 10.62
N ASN A 8 9.71 1.42 11.67
CA ASN A 8 10.20 2.78 11.79
C ASN A 8 11.62 2.79 12.38
N PRO A 9 12.67 3.16 11.63
CA PRO A 9 14.04 3.12 12.12
C PRO A 9 14.41 4.30 13.04
N HIS A 10 13.55 5.32 13.16
CA HIS A 10 13.87 6.57 13.88
C HIS A 10 13.50 6.56 15.37
N TYR A 11 12.63 5.64 15.77
CA TYR A 11 12.27 5.43 17.17
C TYR A 11 12.71 4.01 17.47
N GLU A 12 13.51 3.77 18.50
CA GLU A 12 14.06 2.46 18.91
C GLU A 12 12.97 1.43 19.33
N ASN A 13 11.74 1.55 18.82
CA ASN A 13 10.57 0.76 19.15
C ASN A 13 10.24 -0.27 18.07
N GLU A 14 9.86 -1.45 18.55
CA GLU A 14 9.43 -2.65 17.81
C GLU A 14 8.03 -2.53 17.17
N GLU A 15 7.61 -1.34 16.76
CA GLU A 15 6.26 -1.14 16.21
C GLU A 15 6.28 -1.01 14.68
N ARG A 16 5.50 -1.86 14.02
CA ARG A 16 5.30 -1.81 12.56
C ARG A 16 4.50 -0.57 12.19
N SER A 17 4.99 0.18 11.22
CA SER A 17 4.24 1.25 10.57
C SER A 17 3.45 0.70 9.38
N VAL A 18 2.28 1.30 9.15
CA VAL A 18 1.44 1.00 8.00
C VAL A 18 1.08 2.31 7.29
N GLU A 19 1.32 2.36 5.99
CA GLU A 19 1.01 3.51 5.14
C GLU A 19 0.17 3.06 3.95
N VAL A 20 -0.96 3.72 3.70
CA VAL A 20 -1.90 3.35 2.65
C VAL A 20 -1.98 4.45 1.59
N HIS A 21 -1.87 4.05 0.32
CA HIS A 21 -2.15 4.90 -0.82
C HIS A 21 -3.47 4.49 -1.48
N LEU A 22 -4.44 5.40 -1.45
CA LEU A 22 -5.71 5.25 -2.15
C LEU A 22 -5.50 5.48 -3.65
N ILE A 23 -6.01 4.57 -4.48
CA ILE A 23 -5.83 4.60 -5.94
C ILE A 23 -7.08 5.23 -6.55
N ASP A 24 -6.90 6.19 -7.47
CA ASP A 24 -7.98 6.86 -8.22
C ASP A 24 -9.02 7.59 -7.35
N VAL A 25 -8.61 8.06 -6.16
CA VAL A 25 -9.48 8.84 -5.27
C VAL A 25 -8.93 10.25 -5.13
N LEU A 26 -9.77 11.25 -5.41
CA LEU A 26 -9.49 12.65 -5.10
C LEU A 26 -10.22 13.02 -3.82
N LEU A 27 -9.48 13.28 -2.75
CA LEU A 27 -10.01 13.67 -1.44
C LEU A 27 -9.26 14.88 -0.90
N GLU A 28 -9.96 15.71 -0.16
CA GLU A 28 -9.31 16.63 0.79
C GLU A 28 -8.65 15.82 1.92
N PRO A 29 -7.63 16.38 2.61
CA PRO A 29 -7.02 15.72 3.75
C PRO A 29 -8.05 15.33 4.82
N PHE A 30 -8.05 14.06 5.22
CA PHE A 30 -9.05 13.47 6.12
C PHE A 30 -8.44 13.03 7.46
N TYR A 31 -7.40 13.72 7.93
CA TYR A 31 -6.76 13.44 9.22
C TYR A 31 -7.78 13.39 10.37
N GLY A 32 -7.62 12.43 11.27
CA GLY A 32 -8.56 12.18 12.38
C GLY A 32 -9.78 11.33 12.01
N SER A 33 -10.03 11.09 10.72
CA SER A 33 -11.10 10.20 10.27
C SER A 33 -10.72 8.72 10.45
N LYS A 34 -11.73 7.85 10.56
CA LYS A 34 -11.52 6.40 10.55
C LYS A 34 -11.41 5.90 9.12
N LEU A 35 -10.31 5.24 8.79
CA LEU A 35 -10.12 4.53 7.52
C LEU A 35 -10.25 3.03 7.76
N CYS A 36 -11.21 2.38 7.10
CA CYS A 36 -11.36 0.93 7.12
C CYS A 36 -10.69 0.34 5.87
N ILE A 37 -9.86 -0.68 6.04
CA ILE A 37 -9.14 -1.35 4.94
C ILE A 37 -9.27 -2.86 5.04
N VAL A 38 -9.20 -3.53 3.89
CA VAL A 38 -9.11 -4.99 3.78
C VAL A 38 -7.87 -5.34 2.97
N VAL A 39 -6.99 -6.18 3.52
CA VAL A 39 -5.77 -6.62 2.84
C VAL A 39 -6.07 -7.89 2.06
N CYS A 40 -6.07 -7.81 0.74
CA CYS A 40 -6.48 -8.91 -0.15
C CYS A 40 -5.31 -9.72 -0.73
N GLY A 41 -4.06 -9.29 -0.51
CA GLY A 41 -2.90 -9.98 -1.09
C GLY A 41 -1.57 -9.27 -0.79
N TYR A 42 -0.48 -9.98 -1.11
CA TYR A 42 0.89 -9.51 -0.95
C TYR A 42 1.55 -9.31 -2.31
N LEU A 43 2.19 -8.16 -2.52
CA LEU A 43 2.86 -7.82 -3.79
C LEU A 43 4.34 -8.19 -3.79
N ARG A 44 5.10 -7.69 -2.80
CA ARG A 44 6.55 -7.84 -2.72
C ARG A 44 7.10 -7.40 -1.36
N GLU A 45 8.35 -7.75 -1.11
CA GLU A 45 9.11 -7.30 0.05
C GLU A 45 9.59 -5.84 -0.09
N GLU A 46 10.03 -5.27 1.03
CA GLU A 46 10.65 -3.95 1.07
C GLU A 46 11.98 -3.96 0.32
N LYS A 47 12.23 -2.92 -0.47
CA LYS A 47 13.46 -2.79 -1.25
C LYS A 47 14.19 -1.52 -0.87
N LYS A 48 15.53 -1.61 -0.87
CA LYS A 48 16.39 -0.43 -0.79
C LYS A 48 16.54 0.15 -2.19
N TYR A 49 16.35 1.46 -2.32
CA TYR A 49 16.45 2.16 -3.59
C TYR A 49 17.71 3.02 -3.65
N VAL A 50 18.41 2.95 -4.78
CA VAL A 50 19.63 3.74 -5.03
C VAL A 50 19.31 5.20 -5.37
N ASN A 51 18.10 5.49 -5.85
CA ASN A 51 17.63 6.82 -6.18
C ASN A 51 16.09 6.92 -6.12
N LYS A 52 15.59 8.14 -6.17
CA LYS A 52 14.15 8.45 -6.12
C LYS A 52 13.38 7.89 -7.31
N ASP A 53 13.95 7.91 -8.52
CA ASP A 53 13.25 7.48 -9.73
C ASP A 53 12.96 5.98 -9.72
N ALA A 54 13.89 5.17 -9.20
CA ALA A 54 13.69 3.74 -9.01
C ALA A 54 12.57 3.45 -8.00
N LEU A 55 12.49 4.22 -6.90
CA LEU A 55 11.41 4.12 -5.93
C LEU A 55 10.06 4.47 -6.55
N VAL A 56 9.98 5.61 -7.24
CA VAL A 56 8.75 6.06 -7.90
C VAL A 56 8.28 5.04 -8.94
N LYS A 57 9.20 4.49 -9.74
CA LYS A 57 8.88 3.46 -10.72
C LYS A 57 8.27 2.22 -10.08
N ASP A 58 8.85 1.72 -8.99
CA ASP A 58 8.31 0.54 -8.31
C ASP A 58 6.95 0.83 -7.67
N ILE A 59 6.72 2.02 -7.11
CA ILE A 59 5.39 2.41 -6.59
C ILE A 59 4.34 2.38 -7.70
N TYR A 60 4.64 2.91 -8.89
CA TYR A 60 3.70 2.84 -10.02
C TYR A 60 3.46 1.41 -10.49
N ASN A 61 4.49 0.56 -10.47
CA ASN A 61 4.33 -0.87 -10.76
C ASN A 61 3.43 -1.56 -9.73
N ASP A 62 3.60 -1.27 -8.44
CA ASP A 62 2.78 -1.83 -7.36
C ASP A 62 1.30 -1.44 -7.54
N ILE A 63 1.02 -0.18 -7.90
CA ILE A 63 -0.33 0.30 -8.22
C ILE A 63 -0.90 -0.46 -9.42
N SER A 64 -0.12 -0.62 -10.50
CA SER A 64 -0.55 -1.34 -11.70
C SER A 64 -0.86 -2.82 -11.39
N ASN A 65 0.01 -3.48 -10.65
CA ASN A 65 -0.15 -4.88 -10.26
C ASN A 65 -1.35 -5.08 -9.33
N ALA A 66 -1.53 -4.20 -8.34
CA ALA A 66 -2.68 -4.25 -7.45
C ALA A 66 -4.00 -4.13 -8.22
N ARG A 67 -4.07 -3.25 -9.23
CA ARG A 67 -5.25 -3.13 -10.09
C ARG A 67 -5.55 -4.44 -10.80
N GLU A 68 -4.54 -5.07 -11.38
CA GLU A 68 -4.75 -6.30 -12.16
C GLU A 68 -5.16 -7.49 -11.28
N LEU A 69 -4.52 -7.62 -10.10
CA LEU A 69 -4.86 -8.66 -9.13
C LEU A 69 -6.29 -8.48 -8.58
N LEU A 70 -6.70 -7.24 -8.29
CA LEU A 70 -8.04 -6.96 -7.77
C LEU A 70 -9.14 -7.10 -8.83
N LYS A 71 -8.86 -6.93 -10.12
CA LYS A 71 -9.82 -7.30 -11.19
C LYS A 71 -10.06 -8.80 -11.23
N THR A 72 -9.01 -9.58 -11.02
CA THR A 72 -9.05 -11.05 -11.16
C THR A 72 -9.69 -11.72 -9.94
N ASN A 73 -9.47 -11.16 -8.74
CA ASN A 73 -9.92 -11.74 -7.46
C ASN A 73 -11.05 -10.95 -6.78
N GLY A 74 -11.54 -9.87 -7.39
CA GLY A 74 -12.40 -8.86 -6.76
C GLY A 74 -13.69 -9.42 -6.17
N ASP A 75 -14.30 -10.42 -6.82
CA ASP A 75 -15.54 -11.03 -6.34
C ASP A 75 -15.30 -12.13 -5.30
N ALA A 76 -14.16 -12.83 -5.35
CA ALA A 76 -13.91 -13.98 -4.48
C ALA A 76 -13.37 -13.59 -3.09
N ALA A 77 -12.65 -12.48 -2.97
CA ALA A 77 -12.01 -12.05 -1.73
C ALA A 77 -12.90 -11.20 -0.80
N LEU A 78 -13.99 -10.62 -1.31
CA LEU A 78 -14.91 -9.76 -0.55
C LEU A 78 -16.13 -10.51 0.03
N LEU A 79 -16.29 -11.80 -0.29
CA LEU A 79 -17.41 -12.65 0.14
C LEU A 79 -17.10 -13.57 1.34
N GLN A 80 -15.99 -13.35 2.05
CA GLN A 80 -15.63 -14.11 3.26
C GLN A 80 -15.82 -13.29 4.54
#